data_AF-A0A973N7N3-F1
#
_entry.id   AF-A0A973N7N3-F1
#
_cell.length_a   1.000
_cell.length_b   1.000
_cell.length_c   1.000
_cell.angle_alpha   90.00
_cell.angle_beta   90.00
_cell.angle_gamma   90.00
#
_symmetry.space_group_name_H-M   'P 1'
#
loop_
_entity.id
_entity.type
_entity.pdbx_description
1 polymer ?
#
loop_
_entity_poly.entity_id
_entity_poly.type
_entity_poly.pdbx_seq_one_letter_code
_entity_poly.pdbx_strand_id
1 'polypeptide(L)'
;MFRIDFNKLRFLVCDDNPHMRRILRTLLHSFGAREVYEAEDGATALEMYSHYVPDIVITDWAMPIFDGLELAQMIRQPESKGNPYAPIIMLTGHSEKRRVTVARDAGVTEFLAKPISAKGLYQRILNVVANPRPFIKTKTYFGPDRRRNTNSAYMGPERRVGEKHEVLQQPSLLDKARSSI
;
A
#
# COMPACT_ATOMS: atom_id res chain seq x y z
N MET A 1 -23.22 -7.28 -4.59
CA MET A 1 -21.76 -7.51 -4.68
C MET A 1 -21.22 -6.58 -5.75
N PHE A 2 -20.38 -5.59 -5.42
CA PHE A 2 -19.80 -4.70 -6.42
C PHE A 2 -18.57 -5.36 -7.06
N ARG A 3 -18.37 -5.14 -8.35
CA ARG A 3 -17.22 -5.63 -9.11
C ARG A 3 -16.21 -4.50 -9.28
N ILE A 4 -14.96 -4.75 -8.90
CA ILE A 4 -13.86 -3.81 -9.12
C ILE A 4 -13.42 -3.93 -10.58
N ASP A 5 -13.44 -2.81 -11.30
CA ASP A 5 -12.88 -2.68 -12.63
C ASP A 5 -11.40 -2.30 -12.52
N PHE A 6 -10.53 -3.30 -12.62
CA PHE A 6 -9.09 -3.13 -12.51
C PHE A 6 -8.50 -2.28 -13.65
N ASN A 7 -9.21 -2.14 -14.78
CA ASN A 7 -8.75 -1.30 -15.90
C ASN A 7 -8.68 0.19 -15.52
N LYS A 8 -9.44 0.63 -14.51
CA LYS A 8 -9.45 2.01 -14.02
C LYS A 8 -8.37 2.30 -12.98
N LEU A 9 -7.59 1.29 -12.58
CA LEU A 9 -6.57 1.40 -11.55
C LEU A 9 -5.17 1.33 -12.15
N ARG A 10 -4.30 2.23 -11.67
CA ARG A 10 -2.88 2.28 -11.97
C ARG A 10 -2.08 1.62 -10.86
N PHE A 11 -1.21 0.70 -11.24
CA PHE A 11 -0.35 -0.03 -10.31
C PHE A 11 1.10 0.34 -10.54
N LEU A 12 1.83 0.55 -9.45
CA LEU A 12 3.30 0.56 -9.46
C LEU A 12 3.79 -0.69 -8.73
N VAL A 13 4.61 -1.49 -9.41
CA VAL A 13 5.23 -2.70 -8.87
C VAL A 13 6.73 -2.44 -8.72
N CYS A 14 7.26 -2.60 -7.52
CA CYS A 14 8.67 -2.37 -7.21
C CYS A 14 9.26 -3.63 -6.54
N ASP A 15 10.20 -4.29 -7.19
CA ASP A 15 10.89 -5.48 -6.67
C ASP A 15 12.20 -5.61 -7.46
N ASP A 16 13.33 -5.90 -6.82
CA ASP A 16 14.64 -6.01 -7.49
C ASP A 16 14.74 -7.25 -8.38
N ASN A 17 13.90 -8.27 -8.14
CA ASN A 17 13.86 -9.47 -8.94
C ASN A 17 12.95 -9.32 -10.17
N PRO A 18 13.49 -9.36 -11.41
CA PRO A 18 12.70 -9.19 -12.63
C PRO A 18 11.65 -10.31 -12.83
N HIS A 19 11.89 -11.52 -12.31
CA HIS A 19 10.89 -12.60 -12.37
C HIS A 19 9.68 -12.30 -11.48
N MET A 20 9.91 -11.71 -10.29
CA MET A 20 8.81 -11.34 -9.39
C MET A 20 7.98 -10.20 -9.99
N ARG A 21 8.63 -9.17 -10.56
CA ARG A 21 7.93 -8.09 -11.29
C ARG A 21 7.04 -8.66 -12.40
N ARG A 22 7.59 -9.55 -13.23
CA ARG A 22 6.84 -10.24 -14.30
C ARG A 22 5.65 -11.06 -13.79
N ILE A 23 5.81 -11.80 -12.68
CA ILE A 23 4.72 -12.56 -12.06
C ILE A 23 3.61 -11.61 -11.63
N LEU A 24 3.94 -10.56 -10.87
CA LEU A 24 2.97 -9.58 -10.39
C LEU A 24 2.23 -8.89 -11.53
N ARG A 25 2.95 -8.43 -12.56
CA ARG A 25 2.36 -7.84 -13.76
C ARG A 25 1.42 -8.81 -14.47
N THR A 26 1.81 -10.06 -14.63
CA THR A 26 0.97 -11.10 -15.25
C THR A 26 -0.32 -11.31 -14.46
N LEU A 27 -0.23 -11.38 -13.12
CA LEU A 27 -1.40 -11.51 -12.26
C LEU A 27 -2.32 -10.29 -12.36
N LEU A 28 -1.77 -9.07 -12.28
CA LEU A 28 -2.53 -7.83 -12.39
C LEU A 28 -3.25 -7.72 -13.74
N HIS A 29 -2.57 -8.04 -14.85
CA HIS A 29 -3.21 -8.10 -16.17
C HIS A 29 -4.31 -9.16 -16.25
N SER A 30 -4.12 -10.32 -15.61
CA SER A 30 -5.17 -11.36 -15.56
C SER A 30 -6.42 -10.90 -14.79
N PHE A 31 -6.28 -9.95 -13.86
CA PHE A 31 -7.42 -9.32 -13.17
C PHE A 31 -8.08 -8.20 -13.99
N GLY A 32 -7.46 -7.79 -15.11
CA GLY A 32 -7.95 -6.75 -16.01
C GLY A 32 -7.23 -5.42 -15.92
N ALA A 33 -6.20 -5.28 -15.07
CA ALA A 33 -5.41 -4.06 -15.00
C ALA A 33 -4.63 -3.82 -16.29
N ARG A 34 -4.60 -2.58 -16.78
CA ARG A 34 -3.85 -2.22 -18.01
C ARG A 34 -2.65 -1.34 -17.71
N GLU A 35 -2.76 -0.45 -16.75
CA GLU A 35 -1.67 0.44 -16.34
C GLU A 35 -0.89 -0.19 -15.18
N VAL A 36 0.16 -0.95 -15.52
CA VAL A 36 1.09 -1.55 -14.56
C VAL A 36 2.50 -1.07 -14.90
N TYR A 37 3.09 -0.29 -14.01
CA TYR A 37 4.46 0.22 -14.12
C TYR A 37 5.38 -0.60 -13.23
N GLU A 38 6.57 -0.91 -13.71
CA GLU A 38 7.56 -1.77 -13.04
C GLU A 38 8.82 -0.96 -12.74
N ALA A 39 9.27 -0.98 -11.49
CA ALA A 39 10.51 -0.36 -11.02
C ALA A 39 11.41 -1.43 -10.37
N GLU A 40 12.72 -1.33 -10.56
CA GLU A 40 13.68 -2.33 -10.06
C GLU A 40 14.29 -2.00 -8.70
N ASP A 41 14.08 -0.78 -8.20
CA ASP A 41 14.56 -0.33 -6.91
C ASP A 41 13.65 0.79 -6.36
N GLY A 42 13.87 1.16 -5.09
CA GLY A 42 13.10 2.20 -4.41
C GLY A 42 13.25 3.60 -5.02
N ALA A 43 14.41 3.95 -5.60
CA ALA A 43 14.65 5.28 -6.18
C ALA A 43 13.84 5.45 -7.46
N THR A 44 13.98 4.49 -8.38
CA THR A 44 13.21 4.41 -9.61
C THR A 44 11.71 4.37 -9.31
N ALA A 45 11.30 3.62 -8.28
CA ALA A 45 9.91 3.57 -7.85
C ALA A 45 9.40 4.93 -7.35
N LEU A 46 10.18 5.69 -6.58
CA LEU A 46 9.79 7.01 -6.09
C LEU A 46 9.64 8.04 -7.23
N GLU A 47 10.54 7.99 -8.22
CA GLU A 47 10.43 8.81 -9.43
C GLU A 47 9.17 8.46 -10.23
N MET A 48 8.94 7.17 -10.50
CA MET A 48 7.75 6.68 -11.20
C MET A 48 6.46 6.97 -10.44
N TYR A 49 6.49 6.88 -9.11
CA TYR A 49 5.37 7.22 -8.24
C TYR A 49 4.95 8.68 -8.44
N SER A 50 5.93 9.57 -8.51
CA SER A 50 5.70 11.00 -8.76
C SER A 50 5.17 11.28 -10.16
N HIS A 51 5.63 10.52 -11.15
CA HIS A 51 5.27 10.72 -12.55
C HIS A 51 3.90 10.13 -12.91
N TYR A 52 3.64 8.88 -12.56
CA TYR A 52 2.42 8.15 -12.94
C TYR A 52 1.27 8.31 -11.94
N VAL A 53 1.56 8.76 -10.71
CA VAL A 53 0.59 8.93 -9.62
C VAL A 53 -0.28 7.66 -9.45
N PRO A 54 0.35 6.50 -9.17
CA PRO A 54 -0.35 5.22 -9.13
C PRO A 54 -1.42 5.21 -8.03
N ASP A 55 -2.49 4.45 -8.25
CA ASP A 55 -3.55 4.28 -7.26
C ASP A 55 -3.14 3.30 -6.17
N ILE A 56 -2.34 2.28 -6.53
CA ILE A 56 -1.87 1.24 -5.62
C ILE A 56 -0.39 0.98 -5.90
N VAL A 57 0.41 0.92 -4.83
CA VAL A 57 1.82 0.52 -4.89
C VAL A 57 1.94 -0.89 -4.30
N ILE A 58 2.63 -1.77 -5.02
CA ILE A 58 3.04 -3.09 -4.55
C ILE A 58 4.56 -3.11 -4.54
N THR A 59 5.18 -3.27 -3.38
CA THR A 59 6.63 -3.17 -3.25
C THR A 59 7.20 -4.33 -2.45
N ASP A 60 8.36 -4.84 -2.83
CA ASP A 60 9.12 -5.74 -1.98
C ASP A 60 9.64 -5.03 -0.76
N TRP A 61 9.66 -5.75 0.37
CA TRP A 61 10.30 -5.25 1.56
C TRP A 61 11.79 -5.04 1.33
N ALA A 62 12.47 -6.06 0.82
CA ALA A 62 13.93 -6.17 0.86
C ALA A 62 14.51 -5.93 -0.53
N MET A 63 15.02 -4.72 -0.76
CA MET A 63 15.77 -4.35 -1.96
C MET A 63 17.10 -3.72 -1.56
N PRO A 64 18.14 -3.80 -2.41
CA PRO A 64 19.42 -3.14 -2.13
C PRO A 64 19.30 -1.62 -2.09
N ILE A 65 20.08 -0.98 -1.21
CA ILE A 65 20.30 0.48 -1.11
C ILE A 65 19.06 1.28 -0.67
N PHE A 66 17.93 1.10 -1.35
CA PHE A 66 16.68 1.79 -1.09
C PHE A 66 15.53 0.77 -1.03
N ASP A 67 15.11 0.44 0.20
CA ASP A 67 14.17 -0.64 0.46
C ASP A 67 12.69 -0.19 0.42
N GLY A 68 11.77 -1.16 0.54
CA GLY A 68 10.34 -0.87 0.49
C GLY A 68 9.81 -0.09 1.70
N LEU A 69 10.49 -0.14 2.84
CA LEU A 69 10.12 0.65 4.02
C LEU A 69 10.45 2.12 3.80
N GLU A 70 11.66 2.39 3.36
CA GLU A 70 12.12 3.74 3.04
C GLU A 70 11.23 4.32 1.94
N LEU A 71 10.87 3.54 0.91
CA LEU A 71 9.97 3.98 -0.15
C LEU A 71 8.61 4.39 0.41
N ALA A 72 8.06 3.58 1.32
CA ALA A 72 6.80 3.90 1.98
C ALA A 72 6.90 5.20 2.79
N GLN A 73 8.00 5.40 3.54
CA GLN A 73 8.23 6.64 4.28
C GLN A 73 8.29 7.85 3.36
N MET A 74 9.02 7.77 2.25
CA MET A 74 9.13 8.86 1.27
C MET A 74 7.79 9.20 0.61
N ILE A 75 6.95 8.19 0.32
CA ILE A 75 5.58 8.42 -0.20
C ILE A 75 4.70 9.15 0.83
N ARG A 76 4.91 8.93 2.13
CA ARG A 76 4.12 9.55 3.20
C ARG A 76 4.62 10.93 3.62
N GLN A 77 5.79 11.36 3.15
CA GLN A 77 6.31 12.70 3.46
C GLN A 77 5.44 13.80 2.83
N PRO A 78 5.22 14.93 3.53
CA PRO A 78 4.48 16.07 2.99
C PRO A 78 5.03 16.61 1.67
N GLU A 79 6.34 16.49 1.46
CA GLU A 79 7.08 16.97 0.29
C GLU A 79 6.99 16.00 -0.90
N SER A 80 6.42 14.81 -0.70
CA SER A 80 6.26 13.81 -1.74
C SER A 80 5.38 14.34 -2.87
N LYS A 81 5.90 14.30 -4.09
CA LYS A 81 5.13 14.64 -5.29
C LYS A 81 4.26 13.42 -5.62
N GLY A 82 2.98 13.44 -5.31
CA GLY A 82 2.08 12.31 -5.58
C GLY A 82 0.83 12.28 -4.70
N ASN A 83 0.16 11.13 -4.65
CA ASN A 83 -1.01 10.92 -3.79
C ASN A 83 -0.62 10.21 -2.49
N PRO A 84 -0.28 10.93 -1.40
CA PRO A 84 0.28 10.32 -0.20
C PRO A 84 -0.71 9.38 0.53
N TYR A 85 -1.96 9.27 0.06
CA TYR A 85 -2.96 8.31 0.52
C TYR A 85 -2.95 6.97 -0.24
N ALA A 86 -2.18 6.84 -1.33
CA ALA A 86 -2.13 5.63 -2.14
C ALA A 86 -1.81 4.40 -1.27
N PRO A 87 -2.64 3.33 -1.30
CA PRO A 87 -2.36 2.11 -0.58
C PRO A 87 -1.03 1.48 -1.00
N ILE A 88 -0.25 1.08 -0.01
CA ILE A 88 1.01 0.35 -0.21
C ILE A 88 0.81 -1.07 0.30
N ILE A 89 0.92 -2.04 -0.60
CA ILE A 89 0.91 -3.48 -0.31
C ILE A 89 2.35 -3.96 -0.31
N MET A 90 2.88 -4.28 0.87
CA MET A 90 4.26 -4.73 1.03
C MET A 90 4.35 -6.25 0.90
N LEU A 91 5.25 -6.71 0.02
CA LEU A 91 5.58 -8.12 -0.12
C LEU A 91 6.67 -8.46 0.90
N THR A 92 6.53 -9.59 1.60
CA THR A 92 7.52 -10.00 2.61
C THR A 92 7.74 -11.51 2.60
N GLY A 93 9.00 -11.94 2.68
CA GLY A 93 9.35 -13.34 2.91
C GLY A 93 9.28 -13.77 4.38
N HIS A 94 9.15 -12.82 5.32
CA HIS A 94 9.23 -13.08 6.76
C HIS A 94 7.98 -12.55 7.48
N SER A 95 7.36 -13.40 8.30
CA SER A 95 6.10 -13.12 9.02
C SER A 95 6.30 -12.65 10.47
N GLU A 96 7.53 -12.32 10.88
CA GLU A 96 7.85 -11.91 12.24
C GLU A 96 7.09 -10.64 12.65
N LYS A 97 6.39 -10.71 13.80
CA LYS A 97 5.56 -9.61 14.33
C LYS A 97 6.31 -8.27 14.43
N ARG A 98 7.61 -8.29 14.75
CA ARG A 98 8.43 -7.07 14.90
C ARG A 98 8.56 -6.30 13.58
N ARG A 99 8.68 -7.01 12.45
CA ARG A 99 8.72 -6.39 11.11
C ARG A 99 7.38 -5.76 10.73
N VAL A 100 6.27 -6.38 11.13
CA VAL A 100 4.92 -5.82 10.88
C VAL A 100 4.75 -4.45 11.55
N THR A 101 5.23 -4.27 12.79
CA THR A 101 5.14 -2.97 13.49
C THR A 101 5.95 -1.89 12.77
N VAL A 102 7.21 -2.19 12.39
CA VAL A 102 8.07 -1.21 11.70
C VAL A 102 7.45 -0.76 10.37
N ALA A 103 6.92 -1.68 9.57
CA ALA A 103 6.28 -1.31 8.31
C ALA A 103 4.97 -0.56 8.48
N ARG A 104 4.16 -0.89 9.49
CA ARG A 104 3.00 -0.05 9.81
C ARG A 104 3.42 1.39 10.14
N ASP A 105 4.50 1.52 10.89
CA ASP A 105 5.02 2.81 11.33
C ASP A 105 5.62 3.60 10.16
N ALA A 106 6.11 2.90 9.13
CA ALA A 106 6.47 3.46 7.83
C ALA A 106 5.27 3.83 6.93
N GLY A 107 4.04 3.52 7.34
CA GLY A 107 2.82 3.90 6.60
C GLY A 107 2.33 2.88 5.57
N VAL A 108 2.74 1.61 5.72
CA VAL A 108 2.26 0.49 4.89
C VAL A 108 0.78 0.18 5.13
N THR A 109 0.07 -0.08 4.04
CA THR A 109 -1.38 -0.32 4.07
C THR A 109 -1.72 -1.80 4.23
N GLU A 110 -1.03 -2.70 3.56
CA GLU A 110 -1.28 -4.13 3.72
C GLU A 110 -0.01 -4.95 3.50
N PHE A 111 -0.03 -6.20 3.95
CA PHE A 111 1.07 -7.15 3.72
C PHE A 111 0.59 -8.36 2.93
N LEU A 112 1.47 -8.84 2.06
CA LEU A 112 1.31 -10.10 1.36
C LEU A 112 2.58 -10.94 1.53
N ALA A 113 2.46 -12.09 2.18
CA ALA A 113 3.58 -12.99 2.37
C ALA A 113 3.94 -13.68 1.06
N LYS A 114 5.24 -13.76 0.75
CA LYS A 114 5.80 -14.64 -0.29
C LYS A 114 5.69 -16.10 0.20
N PRO A 115 5.33 -17.09 -0.63
CA PRO A 115 5.08 -17.00 -2.08
C PRO A 115 3.72 -16.36 -2.44
N ILE A 116 3.73 -15.59 -3.53
CA ILE A 116 2.56 -14.82 -3.98
C ILE A 116 1.60 -15.70 -4.78
N SER A 117 0.32 -15.75 -4.35
CA SER A 117 -0.76 -16.41 -5.10
C SER A 117 -1.70 -15.37 -5.72
N ALA A 118 -2.33 -15.71 -6.85
CA ALA A 118 -3.33 -14.88 -7.49
C ALA A 118 -4.46 -14.48 -6.52
N LYS A 119 -4.98 -15.46 -5.78
CA LYS A 119 -6.02 -15.24 -4.76
C LYS A 119 -5.55 -14.30 -3.66
N GLY A 120 -4.34 -14.49 -3.13
CA GLY A 120 -3.81 -13.64 -2.07
C GLY A 120 -3.63 -12.19 -2.51
N LEU A 121 -3.05 -11.97 -3.69
CA LEU A 121 -2.89 -10.63 -4.26
C LEU A 121 -4.26 -9.96 -4.51
N TYR A 122 -5.18 -10.67 -5.15
CA TYR A 122 -6.53 -10.18 -5.44
C TYR A 122 -7.25 -9.76 -4.14
N GLN A 123 -7.21 -10.59 -3.10
CA GLN A 123 -7.83 -10.29 -1.81
C GLN A 123 -7.25 -9.04 -1.14
N ARG A 124 -5.93 -8.80 -1.24
CA ARG A 124 -5.31 -7.60 -0.68
C ARG A 124 -5.72 -6.34 -1.45
N ILE A 125 -5.76 -6.41 -2.77
CA ILE A 125 -6.22 -5.30 -3.61
C ILE A 125 -7.70 -5.00 -3.32
N LEU A 126 -8.56 -6.02 -3.29
CA LEU A 126 -9.96 -5.86 -2.92
C LEU A 126 -10.11 -5.16 -1.56
N ASN A 127 -9.34 -5.58 -0.56
CA ASN A 127 -9.44 -5.02 0.78
C ASN A 127 -9.08 -3.54 0.84
N VAL A 128 -7.98 -3.13 0.18
CA VAL A 128 -7.56 -1.71 0.21
C VAL A 128 -8.47 -0.80 -0.61
N VAL A 129 -9.18 -1.34 -1.61
CA VAL A 129 -10.15 -0.58 -2.41
C VAL A 129 -11.51 -0.51 -1.71
N ALA A 130 -12.02 -1.64 -1.21
CA ALA A 130 -13.37 -1.76 -0.67
C ALA A 130 -13.48 -1.34 0.80
N ASN A 131 -12.43 -1.57 1.58
CA ASN A 131 -12.38 -1.30 3.02
C ASN A 131 -11.20 -0.38 3.36
N PRO A 132 -11.15 0.84 2.78
CA PRO A 132 -10.05 1.75 3.04
C PRO A 132 -9.97 2.09 4.52
N ARG A 133 -8.76 2.05 5.07
CA ARG A 133 -8.52 2.52 6.44
C ARG A 133 -8.43 4.04 6.44
N PRO A 134 -8.95 4.73 7.47
CA PRO A 134 -8.71 6.16 7.62
C PRO A 134 -7.22 6.42 7.79
N PHE A 135 -6.78 7.61 7.41
CA PHE A 135 -5.41 8.06 7.66
C PHE A 135 -5.36 8.84 8.96
N ILE A 136 -4.23 8.73 9.65
CA ILE A 136 -3.94 9.51 10.84
C ILE A 136 -2.81 10.47 10.52
N LYS A 137 -3.02 11.74 10.85
CA LYS A 137 -1.96 12.75 10.88
C LYS A 137 -1.67 13.17 12.31
N THR A 138 -0.39 13.17 12.65
CA THR A 138 0.19 13.67 13.90
C THR A 138 1.41 14.54 13.57
N LYS A 139 2.11 15.06 14.58
CA LYS A 139 3.37 15.78 14.35
C LYS A 139 4.48 14.89 13.75
N THR A 140 4.46 13.60 14.05
CA THR A 140 5.57 12.67 13.75
C THR A 140 5.17 11.53 12.82
N TYR A 141 3.90 11.45 12.42
CA TYR A 141 3.38 10.35 11.61
C TYR A 141 2.24 10.79 10.71
N PHE A 142 2.31 10.34 9.47
CA PHE A 142 1.22 10.36 8.52
C PHE A 142 1.10 8.98 7.86
N GLY A 143 -0.07 8.35 7.94
CA GLY A 143 -0.30 7.04 7.34
C GLY A 143 -1.60 6.37 7.76
N PRO A 144 -1.89 5.16 7.26
CA PRO A 144 -3.10 4.42 7.59
C PRO A 144 -3.23 4.17 9.09
N ASP A 145 -4.45 4.21 9.64
CA ASP A 145 -4.68 3.90 11.04
C ASP A 145 -4.14 2.50 11.37
N ARG A 146 -3.16 2.46 12.27
CA ARG A 146 -2.46 1.24 12.68
C ARG A 146 -3.45 0.24 13.29
N ARG A 147 -4.55 0.68 13.89
CA ARG A 147 -5.55 -0.22 14.50
C ARG A 147 -6.33 -0.99 13.44
N ARG A 148 -6.18 -2.32 13.43
CA ARG A 148 -7.05 -3.22 12.64
C ARG A 148 -8.39 -3.49 13.32
N ASN A 149 -8.48 -3.31 14.64
CA ASN A 149 -9.70 -3.49 15.41
C ASN A 149 -10.16 -2.12 15.94
N THR A 150 -11.35 -1.71 15.55
CA THR A 150 -11.94 -0.38 15.85
C THR A 150 -12.59 -0.33 17.24
N ASN A 151 -12.40 -1.34 18.09
CA ASN A 151 -12.98 -1.34 19.43
C ASN A 151 -12.49 -0.12 20.23
N SER A 152 -13.36 0.86 20.36
CA SER A 152 -13.10 2.16 21.02
C SER A 152 -12.77 2.01 22.51
N ALA A 153 -13.09 0.85 23.08
CA ALA A 153 -12.79 0.47 24.46
C ALA A 153 -11.37 -0.15 24.65
N TYR A 154 -10.54 -0.27 23.60
CA TYR A 154 -9.21 -0.86 23.76
C TYR A 154 -8.31 0.00 24.67
N MET A 155 -7.94 -0.58 25.82
CA MET A 155 -7.09 0.02 26.87
C MET A 155 -5.65 -0.53 26.87
N GLY A 156 -5.23 -1.25 25.81
CA GLY A 156 -3.90 -1.85 25.76
C GLY A 156 -2.77 -0.85 25.47
N PRO A 157 -1.51 -1.29 25.47
CA PRO A 157 -0.33 -0.43 25.32
C PRO A 157 -0.24 0.31 23.98
N GLU A 158 -0.99 -0.14 22.95
CA GLU A 158 -1.12 0.58 21.66
C GLU A 158 -2.20 1.70 21.71
N ARG A 159 -2.84 1.95 22.86
CA ARG A 159 -3.73 3.10 23.05
C ARG A 159 -2.87 4.35 23.08
N ARG A 160 -3.12 5.29 22.16
CA ARG A 160 -2.41 6.57 22.14
C ARG A 160 -2.75 7.37 23.39
N VAL A 161 -1.75 7.60 24.23
CA VAL A 161 -1.84 8.48 25.40
C VAL A 161 -1.40 9.88 24.95
N GLY A 162 -2.31 10.85 24.94
CA GLY A 162 -1.95 12.28 24.97
C GLY A 162 -1.68 13.03 23.66
N GLU A 163 -1.53 12.39 22.49
CA GLU A 163 -1.31 13.14 21.24
C GLU A 163 -2.62 13.54 20.53
N LYS A 164 -2.78 14.85 20.29
CA LYS A 164 -3.76 15.39 19.33
C LYS A 164 -3.44 14.79 17.95
N HIS A 165 -4.42 14.13 17.36
CA HIS A 165 -4.32 13.52 16.04
C HIS A 165 -5.54 13.89 15.22
N GLU A 166 -5.34 14.00 13.92
CA GLU A 166 -6.39 14.26 12.94
C GLU A 166 -6.69 12.96 12.20
N VAL A 167 -7.97 12.59 12.15
CA VAL A 167 -8.45 11.45 11.34
C VAL A 167 -8.87 11.99 9.99
N LEU A 168 -8.13 11.59 8.95
CA LEU A 168 -8.32 12.02 7.58
C LEU A 168 -9.01 10.92 6.79
N GLN A 169 -10.05 11.29 6.04
CA GLN A 169 -10.61 10.39 5.03
C GLN A 169 -9.78 10.48 3.76
N GLN A 170 -9.45 9.31 3.19
CA GLN A 170 -8.75 9.25 1.92
C GLN A 170 -9.74 9.30 0.74
N PRO A 171 -9.30 9.72 -0.46
CA PRO A 171 -10.08 9.58 -1.68
C PRO A 171 -10.54 8.13 -1.90
N SER A 172 -11.78 7.96 -2.33
CA SER A 172 -12.40 6.64 -2.51
C SER A 172 -11.90 5.98 -3.80
N LEU A 173 -10.98 5.02 -3.65
CA LEU A 173 -10.60 4.13 -4.75
C LEU A 173 -11.78 3.29 -5.25
N LEU A 174 -12.73 2.98 -4.38
CA LEU A 174 -13.92 2.26 -4.76
C LEU A 174 -14.72 3.05 -5.81
N ASP A 175 -14.92 4.34 -5.62
CA ASP A 175 -15.70 5.14 -6.56
C ASP A 175 -14.98 5.29 -7.91
N LYS A 176 -13.64 5.35 -7.90
CA LYS A 176 -12.84 5.27 -9.13
C LYS A 176 -13.00 3.92 -9.84
N ALA A 177 -12.93 2.83 -9.08
CA ALA A 177 -12.87 1.47 -9.61
C ALA A 177 -14.24 0.79 -9.78
N ARG A 178 -15.35 1.48 -9.46
CA ARG A 178 -16.69 0.96 -9.73
C ARG A 178 -16.86 0.75 -11.23
N SER A 179 -17.23 -0.47 -11.60
CA SER A 179 -17.72 -0.78 -12.94
C SER A 179 -19.03 -0.02 -13.16
N SER A 180 -19.10 0.76 -14.24
CA SER A 180 -20.37 1.29 -14.73
C SER A 180 -21.09 0.11 -15.37
N ILE A 181 -22.12 -0.43 -14.70
CA ILE A 181 -23.06 -1.37 -15.32
C ILE A 181 -23.91 -0.58 -16.31
#